data_AF-A0A401VXH8-F1
#
_entry.id   AF-A0A401VXH8-F1
#
_cell.length_a   1.000
_cell.length_b   1.000
_cell.length_c   1.000
_cell.angle_alpha   90.00
_cell.angle_beta   90.00
_cell.angle_gamma   90.00
#
_symmetry.space_group_name_H-M   'P 1'
#
loop_
_entity.id
_entity.type
_entity.pdbx_description
1 polymer ?
#
loop_
_entity_poly.entity_id
_entity_poly.type
_entity_poly.pdbx_seq_one_letter_code
_entity_poly.pdbx_strand_id
1 'polypeptide(L)'
;MWDRQIPELTRQWRVVRFDLPGHGGSPAYPAASIAELADRLVATLDVLGVERFGYAGCSIGGAIGAQLALTRPQRVTSLALISSSPRYGTADSWRQRGVVIRTNGLDPIARTSPERWFTPGFAGAQPAIVEWAVQMVRTTDPGCYIAACEAMASFDVRSSLQRIGVPTLVVAGSEDQVTPTTDARTLVAGIPDASLALVPGTSHLAPVEQPAAVTELLIRHFTAAWHDKPGTATAQTAIGAAAPEPVLGPAPPPPPTAPAAIESGLAQPEAVRGGAYEQGVKVRREVLGDAHVDRVEADTDDFTGDFQEFITRYAWGEMWSRGGLDRRTRSIITLTALVARGHQDELVLHTRAALRNGLTPTEIKEVLLHTAVYCGVPAADAAFAVAQRVIREETTPEG
;
A
#
# COMPACT_ATOMS: atom_id res chain seq x y z
N MET A 1 12.67 -6.35 -9.02
CA MET A 1 12.63 -5.10 -8.20
C MET A 1 13.96 -4.33 -8.23
N TRP A 2 15.10 -5.01 -8.07
CA TRP A 2 16.43 -4.36 -8.01
C TRP A 2 17.09 -4.15 -9.37
N ASP A 3 16.42 -4.49 -10.47
CA ASP A 3 17.03 -4.58 -11.81
C ASP A 3 17.65 -3.26 -12.27
N ARG A 4 17.11 -2.12 -11.84
CA ARG A 4 17.62 -0.80 -12.21
C ARG A 4 18.87 -0.38 -11.43
N GLN A 5 19.12 -0.96 -10.26
CA GLN A 5 20.32 -0.70 -9.46
C GLN A 5 21.51 -1.55 -9.95
N ILE A 6 21.24 -2.73 -10.51
CA ILE A 6 22.27 -3.74 -10.81
C ILE A 6 23.38 -3.22 -11.73
N PRO A 7 23.10 -2.54 -12.87
CA PRO A 7 24.16 -2.11 -13.78
C PRO A 7 25.23 -1.27 -13.09
N GLU A 8 24.84 -0.33 -12.24
CA GLU A 8 25.79 0.54 -11.53
C GLU A 8 26.46 -0.15 -10.34
N LEU A 9 25.71 -0.93 -9.53
CA LEU A 9 26.30 -1.63 -8.38
C LEU A 9 27.36 -2.67 -8.80
N THR A 10 27.14 -3.36 -9.93
CA THR A 10 28.08 -4.38 -10.42
C THR A 10 29.40 -3.81 -10.95
N ARG A 11 29.52 -2.49 -11.09
CA ARG A 11 30.79 -1.85 -11.47
C ARG A 11 31.84 -1.93 -10.37
N GLN A 12 31.42 -2.04 -9.11
CA GLN A 12 32.31 -2.05 -7.94
C GLN A 12 32.18 -3.32 -7.10
N TRP A 13 31.01 -3.95 -7.06
CA TRP A 13 30.76 -5.09 -6.18
C TRP A 13 30.25 -6.32 -6.92
N ARG A 14 30.57 -7.50 -6.39
CA ARG A 14 29.82 -8.72 -6.71
C ARG A 14 28.47 -8.64 -6.01
N VAL A 15 27.39 -8.54 -6.79
CA VAL A 15 26.02 -8.41 -6.24
C VAL A 15 25.33 -9.76 -6.21
N VAL A 16 24.83 -10.15 -5.03
CA VAL A 16 23.96 -11.32 -4.85
C VAL A 16 22.54 -10.82 -4.62
N ARG A 17 21.60 -11.33 -5.42
CA ARG A 17 20.16 -11.17 -5.21
C ARG A 17 19.56 -12.53 -4.89
N PHE A 18 18.51 -12.53 -4.10
CA PHE A 18 17.78 -13.74 -3.75
C PHE A 18 16.29 -13.44 -3.75
N ASP A 19 15.50 -14.44 -4.10
CA ASP A 19 14.05 -14.40 -3.87
C ASP A 19 13.75 -14.98 -2.50
N LEU A 20 12.73 -14.44 -1.82
CA LEU A 20 12.22 -15.03 -0.58
C LEU A 20 11.53 -16.37 -0.88
N PRO A 21 11.37 -17.26 0.13
CA PRO A 21 10.64 -18.50 -0.08
C PRO A 21 9.27 -18.27 -0.71
N GLY A 22 8.94 -19.05 -1.74
CA GLY A 22 7.69 -18.92 -2.51
C GLY A 22 7.55 -17.65 -3.35
N HIS A 23 8.56 -16.79 -3.41
CA HIS A 23 8.57 -15.62 -4.29
C HIS A 23 9.44 -15.90 -5.51
N GLY A 24 9.10 -15.28 -6.65
CA GLY A 24 9.89 -15.37 -7.87
C GLY A 24 10.16 -16.83 -8.28
N GLY A 25 11.43 -17.22 -8.34
CA GLY A 25 11.85 -18.59 -8.66
C GLY A 25 12.19 -19.47 -7.46
N SER A 26 12.04 -18.97 -6.23
CA SER A 26 12.43 -19.74 -5.04
C SER A 26 11.39 -20.80 -4.65
N PRO A 27 11.82 -22.00 -4.23
CA PRO A 27 10.92 -23.02 -3.72
C PRO A 27 10.02 -22.51 -2.59
N ALA A 28 8.78 -23.01 -2.57
CA ALA A 28 7.78 -22.65 -1.58
C ALA A 28 7.99 -23.41 -0.26
N TYR A 29 8.95 -22.96 0.55
CA TYR A 29 9.18 -23.47 1.90
C TYR A 29 8.95 -22.35 2.92
N PRO A 30 7.76 -22.28 3.56
CA PRO A 30 7.45 -21.26 4.55
C PRO A 30 8.53 -21.14 5.64
N ALA A 31 8.75 -19.92 6.14
CA ALA A 31 9.65 -19.63 7.26
C ALA A 31 8.85 -19.02 8.41
N ALA A 32 9.09 -19.47 9.64
CA ALA A 32 8.31 -19.11 10.81
C ALA A 32 8.66 -17.72 11.38
N SER A 33 9.81 -17.15 11.00
CA SER A 33 10.27 -15.86 11.53
C SER A 33 11.27 -15.15 10.61
N ILE A 34 11.50 -13.87 10.87
CA ILE A 34 12.57 -13.09 10.22
C ILE A 34 13.96 -13.66 10.58
N ALA A 35 14.13 -14.20 11.79
CA ALA A 35 15.36 -14.89 12.19
C ALA A 35 15.64 -16.11 11.31
N GLU A 36 14.62 -16.92 11.03
CA GLU A 36 14.77 -18.08 10.15
C GLU A 36 15.08 -17.66 8.70
N LEU A 37 14.46 -16.60 8.18
CA LEU A 37 14.80 -16.05 6.86
C LEU A 37 16.25 -15.58 6.81
N ALA A 38 16.73 -14.90 7.86
CA ALA A 38 18.13 -14.48 7.98
C ALA A 38 19.09 -15.69 8.02
N ASP A 39 18.75 -16.74 8.76
CA ASP A 39 19.56 -17.98 8.83
C ASP A 39 19.64 -18.68 7.48
N ARG A 40 18.52 -18.81 6.77
CA ARG A 40 18.48 -19.40 5.42
C ARG A 40 19.31 -18.59 4.42
N LEU A 41 19.27 -17.26 4.51
CA LEU A 41 20.13 -16.41 3.69
C LEU A 41 21.61 -16.63 4.00
N VAL A 42 21.99 -16.70 5.28
CA VAL A 42 23.39 -16.98 5.64
C VAL A 42 23.84 -18.34 5.14
N ALA A 43 23.02 -19.39 5.28
CA ALA A 43 23.33 -20.71 4.73
C ALA A 43 23.52 -20.68 3.20
N THR A 44 22.70 -19.90 2.49
CA THR A 44 22.86 -19.68 1.04
C THR A 44 24.18 -18.98 0.72
N LEU A 45 24.54 -17.96 1.50
CA LEU A 45 25.80 -17.22 1.33
C LEU A 45 27.02 -18.07 1.66
N ASP A 46 26.93 -18.99 2.62
CA ASP A 46 27.99 -19.94 2.95
C ASP A 46 28.27 -20.89 1.79
N VAL A 47 27.22 -21.42 1.13
CA VAL A 47 27.36 -22.23 -0.10
C VAL A 47 28.02 -21.44 -1.24
N LEU A 48 27.76 -20.13 -1.33
CA LEU A 48 28.37 -19.24 -2.31
C LEU A 48 29.79 -18.74 -1.91
N GLY A 49 30.29 -19.14 -0.74
CA GLY A 49 31.59 -18.72 -0.22
C GLY A 49 31.67 -17.22 0.10
N VAL A 50 30.55 -16.61 0.52
CA VAL A 50 30.48 -15.18 0.87
C VAL A 50 30.62 -15.02 2.39
N GLU A 51 31.83 -14.75 2.87
CA GLU A 51 32.08 -14.62 4.32
C GLU A 51 31.68 -13.25 4.91
N ARG A 52 31.90 -12.14 4.20
CA ARG A 52 31.47 -10.81 4.63
C ARG A 52 30.83 -10.04 3.49
N PHE A 53 29.81 -9.25 3.81
CA PHE A 53 29.02 -8.55 2.80
C PHE A 53 28.39 -7.27 3.34
N GLY A 54 28.24 -6.28 2.47
CA GLY A 54 27.28 -5.19 2.67
C GLY A 54 25.87 -5.69 2.36
N TYR A 55 24.87 -5.23 3.09
CA TYR A 55 23.49 -5.67 2.93
C TYR A 55 22.57 -4.49 2.62
N ALA A 56 21.74 -4.60 1.59
CA ALA A 56 20.64 -3.68 1.32
C ALA A 56 19.32 -4.44 1.30
N GLY A 57 18.34 -3.97 2.06
CA GLY A 57 17.03 -4.61 2.17
C GLY A 57 15.89 -3.59 2.14
N CYS A 58 14.84 -3.90 1.38
CA CYS A 58 13.63 -3.10 1.30
C CYS A 58 12.51 -3.76 2.11
N SER A 59 11.81 -3.04 2.98
CA SER A 59 10.65 -3.55 3.74
C SER A 59 10.99 -4.82 4.53
N ILE A 60 10.34 -5.96 4.27
CA ILE A 60 10.71 -7.27 4.86
C ILE A 60 12.21 -7.60 4.69
N GLY A 61 12.84 -7.20 3.58
CA GLY A 61 14.29 -7.32 3.41
C GLY A 61 15.06 -6.46 4.43
N GLY A 62 14.55 -5.27 4.76
CA GLY A 62 15.11 -4.44 5.83
C GLY A 62 15.01 -5.11 7.21
N ALA A 63 13.90 -5.79 7.50
CA ALA A 63 13.76 -6.59 8.72
C ALA A 63 14.82 -7.71 8.80
N ILE A 64 15.03 -8.43 7.70
CA ILE A 64 16.09 -9.45 7.59
C ILE A 64 17.47 -8.83 7.80
N GLY A 65 17.74 -7.67 7.20
CA GLY A 65 19.00 -6.95 7.38
C GLY A 65 19.28 -6.55 8.82
N ALA A 66 18.28 -5.98 9.51
CA ALA A 66 18.40 -5.65 10.92
C ALA A 66 18.64 -6.91 11.78
N GLN A 67 17.93 -8.00 11.49
CA GLN A 67 18.12 -9.29 12.16
C GLN A 67 19.54 -9.85 11.95
N LEU A 68 20.07 -9.77 10.73
CA LEU A 68 21.45 -10.17 10.41
C LEU A 68 22.46 -9.34 11.18
N ALA A 69 22.31 -8.02 11.20
CA ALA A 69 23.24 -7.15 11.93
C ALA A 69 23.21 -7.39 13.44
N LEU A 70 22.06 -7.80 14.00
CA LEU A 70 21.92 -8.15 15.42
C LEU A 70 22.50 -9.52 15.80
N THR A 71 22.43 -10.50 14.90
CA THR A 71 22.76 -11.90 15.21
C THR A 71 24.04 -12.40 14.57
N ARG A 72 24.48 -11.75 13.50
CA ARG A 72 25.68 -12.04 12.72
C ARG A 72 26.47 -10.77 12.38
N PRO A 73 26.73 -9.86 13.34
CA PRO A 73 27.43 -8.59 13.08
C PRO A 73 28.79 -8.77 12.38
N GLN A 74 29.49 -9.87 12.66
CA GLN A 74 30.77 -10.24 12.03
C GLN A 74 30.68 -10.53 10.52
N ARG A 75 29.48 -10.81 10.00
CA ARG A 75 29.23 -11.09 8.57
C ARG A 75 28.81 -9.83 7.81
N VAL A 76 28.17 -8.87 8.47
CA VAL A 76 27.62 -7.66 7.85
C VAL A 76 28.64 -6.53 7.98
N THR A 77 29.13 -5.99 6.87
CA THR A 77 30.09 -4.87 6.91
C THR A 77 29.41 -3.50 6.98
N SER A 78 28.22 -3.41 6.40
CA SER A 78 27.41 -2.19 6.33
C SER A 78 25.97 -2.54 5.95
N LEU A 79 25.04 -1.70 6.35
CA LEU A 79 23.62 -1.99 6.31
C LEU A 79 22.81 -0.83 5.70
N ALA A 80 22.09 -1.09 4.61
CA ALA A 80 21.09 -0.17 4.06
C ALA A 80 19.67 -0.69 4.32
N LEU A 81 18.92 0.03 5.15
CA LEU A 81 17.52 -0.21 5.49
C LEU A 81 16.63 0.73 4.66
N ILE A 82 16.00 0.20 3.61
CA ILE A 82 15.19 0.99 2.67
C ILE A 82 13.71 0.72 2.95
N SER A 83 12.91 1.76 3.10
CA SER A 83 11.46 1.67 3.38
C SER A 83 11.17 0.62 4.46
N SER A 84 11.84 0.80 5.60
CA SER A 84 12.01 -0.19 6.66
C SER A 84 11.59 0.42 8.00
N SER A 85 11.33 -0.45 8.97
CA SER A 85 10.83 -0.08 10.29
C SER A 85 11.39 -1.01 11.36
N PRO A 86 11.59 -0.54 12.61
CA PRO A 86 12.01 -1.42 13.70
C PRO A 86 10.88 -2.36 14.17
N ARG A 87 9.63 -2.07 13.78
CA ARG A 87 8.45 -2.93 13.93
C ARG A 87 7.38 -2.51 12.92
N TYR A 88 6.82 -3.45 12.19
CA TYR A 88 5.89 -3.13 11.10
C TYR A 88 4.44 -3.23 11.56
N GLY A 89 3.75 -2.09 11.68
CA GLY A 89 2.33 -2.06 12.04
C GLY A 89 2.01 -2.79 13.35
N THR A 90 0.88 -3.48 13.40
CA THR A 90 0.47 -4.32 14.54
C THR A 90 0.48 -5.79 14.17
N ALA A 91 0.76 -6.66 15.15
CA ALA A 91 0.72 -8.10 14.95
C ALA A 91 -0.65 -8.56 14.42
N ASP A 92 -1.73 -8.01 14.96
CA ASP A 92 -3.09 -8.34 14.54
C ASP A 92 -3.37 -7.96 13.08
N SER A 93 -2.86 -6.81 12.60
CA SER A 93 -3.04 -6.40 11.20
C SER A 93 -2.39 -7.38 10.22
N TRP A 94 -1.22 -7.92 10.58
CA TRP A 94 -0.54 -8.93 9.78
C TRP A 94 -1.23 -10.29 9.82
N ARG A 95 -1.68 -10.73 11.00
CA ARG A 95 -2.44 -11.98 11.16
C ARG A 95 -3.76 -11.93 10.40
N GLN A 96 -4.47 -10.80 10.48
CA GLN A 96 -5.69 -10.57 9.71
C GLN A 96 -5.42 -10.65 8.21
N ARG A 97 -4.31 -10.06 7.71
CA ARG A 97 -3.89 -10.22 6.32
C ARG A 97 -3.68 -11.68 5.95
N GLY A 98 -3.04 -12.47 6.81
CA GLY A 98 -2.89 -13.91 6.63
C GLY A 98 -4.22 -14.66 6.55
N VAL A 99 -5.22 -14.29 7.37
CA VAL A 99 -6.58 -14.84 7.29
C VAL A 99 -7.24 -14.52 5.95
N VAL A 100 -7.14 -13.27 5.48
CA VAL A 100 -7.69 -12.86 4.18
C VAL A 100 -7.10 -13.70 3.04
N ILE A 101 -5.78 -13.92 3.07
CA ILE A 101 -5.07 -14.69 2.02
C ILE A 101 -5.47 -16.16 2.05
N ARG A 102 -5.63 -16.75 3.24
CA ARG A 102 -6.06 -18.14 3.38
C ARG A 102 -7.42 -18.40 2.73
N THR A 103 -8.33 -17.43 2.83
CA THR A 103 -9.69 -17.56 2.29
C THR A 103 -9.79 -17.15 0.83
N ASN A 104 -9.07 -16.11 0.41
CA ASN A 104 -9.30 -15.44 -0.89
C ASN A 104 -8.10 -15.53 -1.85
N GLY A 105 -7.02 -16.21 -1.47
CA GLY A 105 -5.76 -16.16 -2.18
C GLY A 105 -5.11 -14.77 -2.11
N LEU A 106 -4.14 -14.53 -2.99
CA LEU A 106 -3.36 -13.28 -2.99
C LEU A 106 -3.99 -12.15 -3.81
N ASP A 107 -5.04 -12.42 -4.58
CA ASP A 107 -5.63 -11.45 -5.50
C ASP A 107 -6.10 -10.14 -4.82
N PRO A 108 -6.81 -10.17 -3.67
CA PRO A 108 -7.18 -8.95 -2.98
C PRO A 108 -5.97 -8.14 -2.52
N ILE A 109 -4.89 -8.82 -2.14
CA ILE A 109 -3.65 -8.19 -1.71
C ILE A 109 -2.92 -7.59 -2.91
N ALA A 110 -2.84 -8.33 -4.02
CA ALA A 110 -2.19 -7.89 -5.23
C ALA A 110 -2.84 -6.62 -5.81
N ARG A 111 -4.17 -6.55 -5.84
CA ARG A 111 -4.90 -5.39 -6.35
C ARG A 111 -4.69 -4.12 -5.52
N THR A 112 -4.51 -4.25 -4.21
CA THR A 112 -4.42 -3.11 -3.27
C THR A 112 -2.99 -2.73 -2.89
N SER A 113 -2.00 -3.58 -3.18
CA SER A 113 -0.59 -3.29 -2.89
C SER A 113 -0.05 -2.04 -3.60
N PRO A 114 -0.31 -1.81 -4.91
CA PRO A 114 0.25 -0.66 -5.62
C PRO A 114 -0.05 0.70 -5.02
N GLU A 115 -1.27 0.92 -4.51
CA GLU A 115 -1.69 2.18 -3.88
C GLU A 115 -0.83 2.55 -2.66
N ARG A 116 -0.22 1.54 -2.03
CA ARG A 116 0.68 1.73 -0.88
C ARG A 116 2.15 1.70 -1.28
N TRP A 117 2.46 1.25 -2.48
CA TRP A 117 3.82 1.01 -2.94
C TRP A 117 4.37 2.14 -3.80
N PHE A 118 3.49 2.87 -4.48
CA PHE A 118 3.85 3.93 -5.42
C PHE A 118 3.04 5.19 -5.13
N THR A 119 3.61 6.35 -5.42
CA THR A 119 2.82 7.60 -5.44
C THR A 119 1.79 7.55 -6.57
N PRO A 120 0.67 8.30 -6.46
CA PRO A 120 -0.30 8.40 -7.55
C PRO A 120 0.33 8.89 -8.86
N GLY A 121 1.29 9.82 -8.78
CA GLY A 121 2.01 10.35 -9.93
C GLY A 121 2.83 9.27 -10.65
N PHE A 122 3.59 8.47 -9.91
CA PHE A 122 4.34 7.35 -10.50
C PHE A 122 3.40 6.27 -11.04
N ALA A 123 2.34 5.92 -10.30
CA ALA A 123 1.40 4.90 -10.71
C ALA A 123 0.71 5.24 -12.04
N GLY A 124 0.31 6.51 -12.22
CA GLY A 124 -0.26 7.00 -13.47
C GLY A 124 0.75 7.06 -14.62
N ALA A 125 2.01 7.43 -14.34
CA ALA A 125 3.05 7.54 -15.35
C ALA A 125 3.66 6.20 -15.78
N GLN A 126 3.60 5.16 -14.93
CA GLN A 126 4.29 3.89 -15.12
C GLN A 126 3.37 2.67 -14.94
N PRO A 127 2.25 2.57 -15.69
CA PRO A 127 1.25 1.53 -15.50
C PRO A 127 1.81 0.10 -15.70
N ALA A 128 2.78 -0.08 -16.61
CA ALA A 128 3.41 -1.38 -16.82
C ALA A 128 4.24 -1.87 -15.62
N ILE A 129 4.89 -0.95 -14.90
CA ILE A 129 5.64 -1.27 -13.68
C ILE A 129 4.68 -1.59 -12.55
N VAL A 130 3.57 -0.85 -12.46
CA VAL A 130 2.51 -1.12 -11.49
C VAL A 130 1.91 -2.50 -11.72
N GLU A 131 1.58 -2.86 -12.96
CA GLU A 131 1.07 -4.19 -13.30
C GLU A 131 2.09 -5.28 -12.99
N TRP A 132 3.37 -5.07 -13.30
CA TRP A 132 4.44 -5.98 -12.89
C TRP A 132 4.45 -6.20 -11.37
N ALA A 133 4.28 -5.15 -10.57
CA ALA A 133 4.25 -5.26 -9.12
C ALA A 133 3.02 -6.02 -8.62
N VAL A 134 1.85 -5.84 -9.26
CA VAL A 134 0.65 -6.64 -9.00
C VAL A 134 0.93 -8.11 -9.29
N GLN A 135 1.49 -8.42 -10.45
CA GLN A 135 1.79 -9.80 -10.86
C GLN A 135 2.81 -10.46 -9.93
N MET A 136 3.83 -9.73 -9.49
CA MET A 136 4.80 -10.20 -8.49
C MET A 136 4.11 -10.66 -7.19
N VAL A 137 3.06 -9.97 -6.75
CA VAL A 137 2.28 -10.41 -5.58
C VAL A 137 1.42 -11.62 -5.93
N ARG A 138 0.72 -11.60 -7.06
CA ARG A 138 -0.18 -12.70 -7.48
C ARG A 138 0.52 -14.05 -7.59
N THR A 139 1.75 -14.06 -8.09
CA THR A 139 2.50 -15.29 -8.37
C THR A 139 3.27 -15.82 -7.16
N THR A 140 3.21 -15.14 -6.02
CA THR A 140 3.82 -15.65 -4.79
C THR A 140 3.04 -16.85 -4.25
N ASP A 141 3.72 -17.82 -3.65
CA ASP A 141 3.04 -18.91 -2.94
C ASP A 141 2.23 -18.37 -1.73
N PRO A 142 0.92 -18.64 -1.64
CA PRO A 142 0.08 -18.14 -0.55
C PRO A 142 0.55 -18.59 0.84
N GLY A 143 1.05 -19.82 0.98
CA GLY A 143 1.53 -20.36 2.25
C GLY A 143 2.76 -19.61 2.75
N CYS A 144 3.72 -19.38 1.86
CA CYS A 144 4.91 -18.57 2.15
C CYS A 144 4.55 -17.11 2.47
N TYR A 145 3.58 -16.51 1.75
CA TYR A 145 3.15 -15.14 2.04
C TYR A 145 2.49 -15.03 3.42
N ILE A 146 1.62 -15.99 3.78
CA ILE A 146 1.00 -16.05 5.12
C ILE A 146 2.08 -16.19 6.19
N ALA A 147 3.07 -17.06 5.97
CA ALA A 147 4.18 -17.20 6.90
C ALA A 147 5.03 -15.94 7.02
N ALA A 148 5.26 -15.21 5.91
CA ALA A 148 5.89 -13.90 5.95
C ALA A 148 5.06 -12.88 6.75
N CYS A 149 3.72 -12.91 6.67
CA CYS A 149 2.87 -12.09 7.52
C CYS A 149 3.06 -12.42 9.01
N GLU A 150 3.07 -13.70 9.39
CA GLU A 150 3.33 -14.11 10.79
C GLU A 150 4.74 -13.71 11.26
N ALA A 151 5.75 -13.85 10.39
CA ALA A 151 7.11 -13.41 10.67
C ALA A 151 7.15 -11.91 10.96
N MET A 152 6.48 -11.09 10.14
CA MET A 152 6.37 -9.64 10.34
C MET A 152 5.56 -9.28 11.58
N ALA A 153 4.51 -10.05 11.91
CA ALA A 153 3.71 -9.87 13.12
C ALA A 153 4.53 -10.03 14.41
N SER A 154 5.55 -10.89 14.38
CA SER A 154 6.42 -11.20 15.52
C SER A 154 7.69 -10.34 15.58
N PHE A 155 8.02 -9.63 14.50
CA PHE A 155 9.26 -8.86 14.40
C PHE A 155 9.18 -7.52 15.14
N ASP A 156 10.02 -7.37 16.16
CA ASP A 156 10.23 -6.09 16.86
C ASP A 156 11.67 -6.02 17.37
N VAL A 157 12.44 -5.08 16.84
CA VAL A 157 13.85 -4.87 17.22
C VAL A 157 14.07 -3.56 17.97
N ARG A 158 13.00 -2.83 18.35
CA ARG A 158 13.11 -1.50 18.97
C ARG A 158 14.00 -1.48 20.20
N SER A 159 13.92 -2.51 21.05
CA SER A 159 14.73 -2.64 22.26
C SER A 159 16.20 -3.00 22.00
N SER A 160 16.53 -3.41 20.78
CA SER A 160 17.84 -3.95 20.40
C SER A 160 18.60 -3.09 19.41
N LEU A 161 18.02 -2.00 18.91
CA LEU A 161 18.63 -1.13 17.89
C LEU A 161 20.05 -0.68 18.26
N GLN A 162 20.29 -0.38 19.54
CA GLN A 162 21.59 0.07 20.06
C GLN A 162 22.70 -0.96 19.91
N ARG A 163 22.37 -2.23 19.62
CA ARG A 163 23.34 -3.31 19.38
C ARG A 163 23.74 -3.44 17.91
N ILE A 164 23.08 -2.75 16.99
CA ILE A 164 23.48 -2.71 15.57
C ILE A 164 24.70 -1.79 15.49
N GLY A 165 25.90 -2.39 15.46
CA GLY A 165 27.17 -1.65 15.50
C GLY A 165 27.83 -1.42 14.14
N VAL A 166 27.13 -1.74 13.04
CA VAL A 166 27.67 -1.57 11.68
C VAL A 166 27.16 -0.25 11.10
N PRO A 167 27.96 0.46 10.26
CA PRO A 167 27.51 1.68 9.60
C PRO A 167 26.18 1.43 8.89
N THR A 168 25.19 2.28 9.18
CA THR A 168 23.82 2.05 8.71
C THR A 168 23.27 3.25 7.94
N LEU A 169 22.78 3.01 6.73
CA LEU A 169 21.98 3.97 5.98
C LEU A 169 20.51 3.60 6.08
N VAL A 170 19.67 4.54 6.50
CA VAL A 170 18.21 4.42 6.44
C VAL A 170 17.71 5.28 5.30
N VAL A 171 17.00 4.68 4.34
CA VAL A 171 16.38 5.39 3.21
C VAL A 171 14.87 5.30 3.34
N ALA A 172 14.16 6.43 3.31
CA ALA A 172 12.71 6.45 3.36
C ALA A 172 12.11 7.34 2.28
N GLY A 173 11.05 6.87 1.65
CA GLY A 173 10.22 7.72 0.79
C GLY A 173 9.46 8.75 1.62
N SER A 174 9.41 10.01 1.17
CA SER A 174 8.71 11.06 1.91
C SER A 174 7.20 10.84 2.02
N GLU A 175 6.63 10.03 1.12
CA GLU A 175 5.19 9.73 1.03
C GLU A 175 4.86 8.28 1.42
N ASP A 176 5.84 7.52 1.94
CA ASP A 176 5.64 6.14 2.38
C ASP A 176 4.63 6.07 3.54
N GLN A 177 3.51 5.37 3.32
CA GLN A 177 2.47 5.13 4.32
C GLN A 177 2.56 3.75 4.97
N VAL A 178 3.41 2.85 4.45
CA VAL A 178 3.61 1.50 4.98
C VAL A 178 4.66 1.51 6.08
N THR A 179 5.75 2.23 5.86
CA THR A 179 6.80 2.51 6.83
C THR A 179 7.06 4.01 6.88
N PRO A 180 6.23 4.77 7.61
CA PRO A 180 6.30 6.23 7.61
C PRO A 180 7.66 6.76 8.06
N THR A 181 7.98 8.00 7.70
CA THR A 181 9.28 8.62 8.05
C THR A 181 9.57 8.68 9.56
N THR A 182 8.55 8.55 10.41
CA THR A 182 8.68 8.39 11.87
C THR A 182 9.41 7.09 12.25
N ASP A 183 9.17 6.02 11.52
CA ASP A 183 9.84 4.73 11.72
C ASP A 183 11.32 4.83 11.34
N ALA A 184 11.59 5.49 10.20
CA ALA A 184 12.96 5.76 9.76
C ALA A 184 13.74 6.61 10.77
N ARG A 185 13.10 7.64 11.34
CA ARG A 185 13.68 8.45 12.43
C ARG A 185 13.93 7.63 13.69
N THR A 186 13.05 6.67 13.99
CA THR A 186 13.23 5.75 15.13
C THR A 186 14.43 4.82 14.91
N LEU A 187 14.63 4.31 13.70
CA LEU A 187 15.82 3.52 13.35
C LEU A 187 17.10 4.35 13.57
N VAL A 188 17.14 5.56 13.01
CA VAL A 188 18.33 6.41 13.11
C VAL A 188 18.63 6.86 14.54
N ALA A 189 17.60 7.16 15.34
CA ALA A 189 17.79 7.48 16.75
C ALA A 189 18.27 6.27 17.58
N GLY A 190 17.90 5.05 17.16
CA GLY A 190 18.20 3.82 17.89
C GLY A 190 19.52 3.15 17.53
N ILE A 191 20.09 3.41 16.35
CA ILE A 191 21.28 2.73 15.82
C ILE A 191 22.50 3.66 15.90
N PRO A 192 23.58 3.28 16.62
CA PRO A 192 24.84 4.02 16.62
C PRO A 192 25.41 4.09 15.20
N ASP A 193 25.72 5.30 14.72
CA ASP A 193 26.24 5.55 13.38
C ASP A 193 25.25 5.25 12.23
N ALA A 194 23.97 5.51 12.48
CA ALA A 194 22.96 5.53 11.42
C ALA A 194 22.79 6.93 10.79
N SER A 195 22.61 6.96 9.47
CA SER A 195 22.26 8.16 8.70
C SER A 195 20.89 8.02 8.05
N LEU A 196 20.19 9.15 7.84
CA LEU A 196 18.88 9.18 7.18
C LEU A 196 18.98 9.86 5.81
N ALA A 197 18.44 9.21 4.78
CA ALA A 197 18.14 9.82 3.49
C ALA A 197 16.64 9.78 3.23
N LEU A 198 16.02 10.95 3.07
CA LEU A 198 14.63 11.07 2.62
C LEU A 198 14.60 11.27 1.11
N VAL A 199 13.82 10.46 0.40
CA VAL A 199 13.64 10.57 -1.05
C VAL A 199 12.30 11.28 -1.32
N PRO A 200 12.30 12.54 -1.79
CA PRO A 200 11.08 13.30 -2.04
C PRO A 200 10.20 12.64 -3.11
N GLY A 201 8.87 12.82 -2.99
CA GLY A 201 7.92 12.34 -4.00
C GLY A 201 7.96 10.83 -4.22
N THR A 202 8.26 10.07 -3.16
CA THR A 202 8.49 8.63 -3.23
C THR A 202 7.71 7.91 -2.15
N SER A 203 7.05 6.81 -2.52
CA SER A 203 6.31 5.96 -1.61
C SER A 203 7.17 4.76 -1.15
N HIS A 204 6.55 3.63 -0.84
CA HIS A 204 7.20 2.50 -0.18
C HIS A 204 8.21 1.75 -1.06
N LEU A 205 7.96 1.52 -2.35
CA LEU A 205 8.92 0.84 -3.23
C LEU A 205 9.94 1.82 -3.85
N ALA A 206 10.66 2.54 -2.97
CA ALA A 206 11.66 3.54 -3.35
C ALA A 206 12.69 3.05 -4.38
N PRO A 207 13.24 1.81 -4.32
CA PRO A 207 14.15 1.31 -5.36
C PRO A 207 13.52 1.23 -6.76
N VAL A 208 12.20 1.07 -6.85
CA VAL A 208 11.49 0.97 -8.12
C VAL A 208 11.05 2.34 -8.63
N GLU A 209 10.57 3.18 -7.72
CA GLU A 209 10.01 4.51 -8.01
C GLU A 209 11.09 5.57 -8.28
N GLN A 210 12.16 5.59 -7.48
CA GLN A 210 13.31 6.49 -7.64
C GLN A 210 14.63 5.70 -7.75
N PRO A 211 14.81 4.91 -8.82
CA PRO A 211 15.93 3.99 -8.94
C PRO A 211 17.28 4.70 -8.95
N ALA A 212 17.41 5.85 -9.61
CA ALA A 212 18.66 6.61 -9.69
C ALA A 212 19.09 7.15 -8.32
N ALA A 213 18.17 7.80 -7.60
CA ALA A 213 18.44 8.34 -6.26
C ALA A 213 18.85 7.23 -5.28
N VAL A 214 18.12 6.11 -5.26
CA VAL A 214 18.46 4.97 -4.40
C VAL A 214 19.81 4.36 -4.79
N THR A 215 20.12 4.26 -6.08
CA THR A 215 21.42 3.74 -6.56
C THR A 215 22.57 4.62 -6.08
N GLU A 216 22.46 5.94 -6.22
CA GLU A 216 23.50 6.88 -5.77
C GLU A 216 23.74 6.77 -4.25
N LEU A 217 22.65 6.72 -3.46
CA LEU A 217 22.72 6.56 -2.01
C LEU A 217 23.42 5.26 -1.61
N LEU A 218 23.09 4.15 -2.27
CA LEU A 218 23.72 2.85 -2.02
C LEU A 218 25.21 2.86 -2.37
N ILE A 219 25.57 3.41 -3.54
CA ILE A 219 26.97 3.52 -3.95
C ILE A 219 27.75 4.32 -2.92
N ARG A 220 27.26 5.51 -2.57
CA ARG A 220 27.93 6.38 -1.59
C ARG A 220 28.13 5.68 -0.25
N HIS A 221 27.09 5.03 0.27
CA HIS A 221 27.14 4.33 1.55
C HIS A 221 28.12 3.15 1.55
N PHE A 222 28.04 2.28 0.53
CA PHE A 222 28.90 1.10 0.47
C PHE A 222 30.36 1.46 0.15
N THR A 223 30.62 2.49 -0.66
CA THR A 223 31.97 2.98 -0.88
C THR A 223 32.58 3.52 0.42
N ALA A 224 31.86 4.37 1.16
CA ALA A 224 32.36 4.92 2.43
C ALA A 224 32.68 3.82 3.46
N ALA A 225 31.74 2.89 3.66
CA ALA A 225 31.90 1.82 4.64
C ALA A 225 33.01 0.81 4.28
N TRP A 226 33.37 0.69 3.00
CA TRP A 226 34.45 -0.20 2.56
C TRP A 226 35.84 0.44 2.64
N HIS A 227 35.91 1.78 2.66
CA HIS A 227 37.16 2.53 2.81
C HIS A 227 37.59 2.71 4.27
N ASP A 228 36.65 2.71 5.22
CA ASP A 228 36.97 2.76 6.66
C ASP A 228 37.47 1.41 7.20
N LYS A 229 38.78 1.15 7.04
CA LYS A 229 39.53 0.43 8.08
C LYS A 229 39.68 1.37 9.29
N PRO A 230 39.67 0.88 10.54
CA PRO A 230 39.71 1.75 11.71
C PRO A 230 41.05 2.49 11.78
N GLY A 231 40.99 3.78 11.44
CA GLY A 231 42.14 4.66 11.45
C GLY A 231 41.78 6.02 10.85
N THR A 232 41.65 6.99 11.75
CA THR A 232 41.71 8.45 11.51
C THR A 232 40.49 9.19 10.95
N ALA A 233 39.84 9.87 11.91
CA ALA A 233 39.50 11.28 11.92
C ALA A 233 38.25 11.77 11.17
N THR A 234 37.25 12.08 12.00
CA THR A 234 36.29 13.20 11.90
C THR A 234 36.66 14.29 10.90
N ALA A 235 35.86 14.43 9.84
CA ALA A 235 35.72 15.68 9.10
C ALA A 235 34.28 15.83 8.59
N GLN A 236 33.54 16.74 9.23
CA GLN A 236 32.33 17.32 8.66
C GLN A 236 32.71 17.95 7.32
N THR A 237 32.15 17.43 6.23
CA THR A 237 32.34 18.03 4.90
C THR A 237 31.02 18.61 4.44
N ALA A 238 30.93 19.94 4.42
CA ALA A 238 29.88 20.65 3.72
C ALA A 238 30.07 20.47 2.21
N ILE A 239 29.03 19.98 1.53
CA ILE A 239 29.04 19.84 0.07
C ILE A 239 28.69 21.21 -0.52
N GLY A 240 29.66 21.84 -1.20
CA GLY A 240 29.45 23.05 -1.99
C GLY A 240 28.55 22.78 -3.19
N ALA A 241 27.64 23.71 -3.46
CA ALA A 241 26.73 23.66 -4.61
C ALA A 241 27.53 23.69 -5.93
N ALA A 242 27.28 22.71 -6.80
CA ALA A 242 27.75 22.73 -8.18
C ALA A 242 26.84 23.64 -9.03
N ALA A 243 27.46 24.40 -9.93
CA ALA A 243 26.80 25.33 -10.86
C ALA A 243 25.94 24.59 -11.90
N PRO A 244 24.87 25.21 -12.43
CA PRO A 244 23.99 24.57 -13.40
C PRO A 244 24.60 24.57 -14.81
N GLU A 245 24.58 23.41 -15.47
CA GLU A 245 24.75 23.28 -16.93
C GLU A 245 23.45 23.63 -17.68
N PRO A 246 23.51 23.98 -18.98
CA PRO A 246 22.41 24.62 -19.69
C PRO A 246 21.25 23.66 -19.97
N VAL A 247 20.05 24.12 -19.66
CA VAL A 247 18.78 23.44 -19.91
C VAL A 247 18.52 23.40 -21.43
N LEU A 248 18.42 22.20 -22.01
CA LEU A 248 17.81 22.00 -23.32
C LEU A 248 16.32 22.37 -23.23
N GLY A 249 15.89 23.27 -24.12
CA GLY A 249 14.52 23.78 -24.16
C GLY A 249 13.47 22.69 -24.35
N PRO A 250 12.21 22.94 -23.94
CA PRO A 250 11.14 21.95 -24.02
C PRO A 250 10.85 21.58 -25.47
N ALA A 251 10.67 20.28 -25.72
CA ALA A 251 10.14 19.78 -26.98
C ALA A 251 8.72 20.32 -27.23
N PRO A 252 8.33 20.60 -28.48
CA PRO A 252 7.00 21.08 -28.80
C PRO A 252 5.93 20.03 -28.46
N PRO A 253 4.71 20.44 -28.08
CA PRO A 253 3.64 19.51 -27.77
C PRO A 253 3.24 18.71 -29.00
N PRO A 254 2.83 17.44 -28.84
CA PRO A 254 2.24 16.68 -29.94
C PRO A 254 0.94 17.37 -30.40
N PRO A 255 0.56 17.24 -31.68
CA PRO A 255 -0.71 17.78 -32.18
C PRO A 255 -1.89 17.13 -31.44
N PRO A 256 -3.03 17.82 -31.31
CA PRO A 256 -4.20 17.27 -30.65
C PRO A 256 -4.69 16.03 -31.42
N THR A 257 -4.64 14.87 -30.76
CA THR A 257 -5.37 13.68 -31.20
C THR A 257 -6.86 13.94 -31.06
N ALA A 258 -7.62 13.74 -32.14
CA ALA A 258 -9.07 13.75 -32.11
C ALA A 258 -9.59 12.74 -31.05
N PRO A 259 -10.71 13.02 -30.37
CA PRO A 259 -11.30 12.06 -29.45
C PRO A 259 -11.56 10.76 -30.21
N ALA A 260 -11.04 9.65 -29.66
CA ALA A 260 -11.29 8.33 -30.21
C ALA A 260 -12.81 8.11 -30.21
N ALA A 261 -13.37 7.81 -31.39
CA ALA A 261 -14.74 7.33 -31.47
C ALA A 261 -14.80 6.03 -30.66
N ILE A 262 -15.71 5.96 -29.69
CA ILE A 262 -16.02 4.72 -28.98
C ILE A 262 -16.75 3.84 -29.99
N GLU A 263 -16.02 2.98 -30.69
CA GLU A 263 -16.65 1.90 -31.45
C GLU A 263 -17.09 0.81 -30.47
N SER A 264 -18.40 0.61 -30.33
CA SER A 264 -19.01 -0.48 -29.56
C SER A 264 -18.83 -1.81 -30.32
N GLY A 265 -17.59 -2.31 -30.38
CA GLY A 265 -17.19 -3.45 -31.19
C GLY A 265 -17.13 -4.80 -30.46
N LEU A 266 -17.77 -4.95 -29.30
CA LEU A 266 -17.85 -6.24 -28.61
C LEU A 266 -19.31 -6.63 -28.46
N ALA A 267 -19.68 -7.73 -29.13
CA ALA A 267 -20.97 -8.37 -28.94
C ALA A 267 -21.15 -8.70 -27.46
N GLN A 268 -22.21 -8.15 -26.86
CA GLN A 268 -22.61 -8.45 -25.50
C GLN A 268 -22.77 -9.97 -25.36
N PRO A 269 -22.07 -10.64 -24.43
CA PRO A 269 -22.44 -12.00 -24.08
C PRO A 269 -23.88 -11.93 -23.56
N GLU A 270 -24.78 -12.74 -24.15
CA GLU A 270 -26.19 -12.78 -23.79
C GLU A 270 -26.34 -12.75 -22.27
N ALA A 271 -26.91 -11.65 -21.79
CA ALA A 271 -27.18 -11.45 -20.39
C ALA A 271 -27.91 -12.69 -19.87
N VAL A 272 -27.34 -13.34 -18.85
CA VAL A 272 -28.09 -14.21 -17.96
C VAL A 272 -29.04 -13.30 -17.18
N ARG A 273 -30.08 -12.82 -17.86
CA ARG A 273 -31.21 -12.09 -17.28
C ARG A 273 -32.03 -13.10 -16.51
N GLY A 274 -32.02 -13.00 -15.19
CA GLY A 274 -32.92 -13.79 -14.37
C GLY A 274 -32.73 -13.56 -12.87
N GLY A 275 -33.71 -12.92 -12.23
CA GLY A 275 -33.88 -12.85 -10.78
C GLY A 275 -33.04 -11.78 -10.07
N ALA A 276 -31.72 -11.91 -10.08
CA ALA A 276 -30.84 -11.09 -9.21
C ALA A 276 -30.80 -9.61 -9.62
N TYR A 277 -30.77 -9.30 -10.92
CA TYR A 277 -30.80 -7.91 -11.40
C TYR A 277 -32.15 -7.22 -11.10
N GLU A 278 -33.27 -7.89 -11.37
CA GLU A 278 -34.63 -7.37 -11.08
C GLU A 278 -34.83 -7.15 -9.58
N GLN A 279 -34.40 -8.10 -8.75
CA GLN A 279 -34.36 -7.95 -7.31
C GLN A 279 -33.45 -6.78 -6.90
N GLY A 280 -32.33 -6.60 -7.59
CA GLY A 280 -31.41 -5.49 -7.39
C GLY A 280 -32.04 -4.15 -7.68
N VAL A 281 -32.73 -3.98 -8.81
CA VAL A 281 -33.47 -2.76 -9.14
C VAL A 281 -34.48 -2.44 -8.03
N LYS A 282 -35.26 -3.44 -7.59
CA LYS A 282 -36.25 -3.27 -6.52
C LYS A 282 -35.60 -2.80 -5.21
N VAL A 283 -34.55 -3.48 -4.74
CA VAL A 283 -33.88 -3.12 -3.49
C VAL A 283 -33.17 -1.78 -3.61
N ARG A 284 -32.54 -1.47 -4.76
CA ARG A 284 -31.89 -0.20 -5.03
C ARG A 284 -32.89 0.96 -4.92
N ARG A 285 -34.09 0.80 -5.47
CA ARG A 285 -35.19 1.79 -5.37
C ARG A 285 -35.67 1.95 -3.93
N GLU A 286 -35.90 0.85 -3.22
CA GLU A 286 -36.35 0.92 -1.82
C GLU A 286 -35.30 1.56 -0.89
N VAL A 287 -34.01 1.42 -1.18
CA VAL A 287 -32.94 1.98 -0.35
C VAL A 287 -32.55 3.39 -0.78
N LEU A 288 -32.35 3.65 -2.08
CA LEU A 288 -31.87 4.93 -2.60
C LEU A 288 -32.98 5.89 -3.04
N GLY A 289 -34.17 5.37 -3.34
CA GLY A 289 -35.35 6.13 -3.78
C GLY A 289 -35.47 6.16 -5.31
N ASP A 290 -36.71 6.15 -5.81
CA ASP A 290 -37.02 6.09 -7.23
C ASP A 290 -36.40 7.24 -8.03
N ALA A 291 -36.55 8.48 -7.56
CA ALA A 291 -36.01 9.66 -8.24
C ALA A 291 -34.48 9.66 -8.41
N HIS A 292 -33.74 8.93 -7.57
CA HIS A 292 -32.30 8.74 -7.75
C HIS A 292 -32.04 7.66 -8.80
N VAL A 293 -32.73 6.53 -8.71
CA VAL A 293 -32.55 5.41 -9.65
C VAL A 293 -32.94 5.83 -11.06
N ASP A 294 -34.05 6.54 -11.24
CA ASP A 294 -34.50 7.04 -12.54
C ASP A 294 -33.48 7.99 -13.19
N ARG A 295 -32.85 8.85 -12.38
CA ARG A 295 -31.80 9.76 -12.85
C ARG A 295 -30.57 9.01 -13.31
N VAL A 296 -30.13 8.03 -12.52
CA VAL A 296 -28.99 7.19 -12.88
C VAL A 296 -29.29 6.39 -14.15
N GLU A 297 -30.49 5.82 -14.29
CA GLU A 297 -30.92 5.13 -15.52
C GLU A 297 -30.92 6.07 -16.73
N ALA A 298 -31.41 7.30 -16.58
CA ALA A 298 -31.43 8.30 -17.65
C ALA A 298 -30.02 8.80 -18.05
N ASP A 299 -29.10 8.87 -17.10
CA ASP A 299 -27.71 9.30 -17.31
C ASP A 299 -26.78 8.12 -17.70
N THR A 300 -27.31 6.89 -17.77
CA THR A 300 -26.53 5.71 -18.16
C THR A 300 -26.34 5.68 -19.67
N ASP A 301 -25.08 5.58 -20.10
CA ASP A 301 -24.66 5.47 -21.50
C ASP A 301 -23.90 4.15 -21.74
N ASP A 302 -23.47 3.91 -22.98
CA ASP A 302 -22.71 2.71 -23.36
C ASP A 302 -21.42 2.53 -22.56
N PHE A 303 -20.85 3.62 -22.03
CA PHE A 303 -19.63 3.57 -21.23
C PHE A 303 -19.90 3.12 -19.78
N THR A 304 -21.04 3.53 -19.22
CA THR A 304 -21.40 3.29 -17.81
C THR A 304 -22.38 2.12 -17.62
N GLY A 305 -23.01 1.64 -18.69
CA GLY A 305 -24.03 0.58 -18.69
C GLY A 305 -23.61 -0.68 -17.96
N ASP A 306 -22.49 -1.29 -18.36
CA ASP A 306 -21.99 -2.54 -17.76
C ASP A 306 -21.71 -2.38 -16.25
N PHE A 307 -21.25 -1.19 -15.84
CA PHE A 307 -20.98 -0.89 -14.44
C PHE A 307 -22.26 -0.71 -13.63
N GLN A 308 -23.27 -0.02 -14.19
CA GLN A 308 -24.57 0.12 -13.56
C GLN A 308 -25.29 -1.22 -13.45
N GLU A 309 -25.16 -2.09 -14.45
CA GLU A 309 -25.69 -3.45 -14.40
C GLU A 309 -25.01 -4.26 -13.28
N PHE A 310 -23.68 -4.25 -13.24
CA PHE A 310 -22.89 -4.95 -12.23
C PHE A 310 -23.26 -4.50 -10.81
N ILE A 311 -23.29 -3.19 -10.53
CA ILE A 311 -23.64 -2.67 -9.21
C ILE A 311 -25.08 -3.04 -8.86
N THR A 312 -26.01 -2.88 -9.79
CA THR A 312 -27.43 -3.21 -9.58
C THR A 312 -27.60 -4.66 -9.17
N ARG A 313 -27.00 -5.60 -9.92
CA ARG A 313 -27.07 -7.01 -9.59
C ARG A 313 -26.34 -7.34 -8.29
N TYR A 314 -25.09 -6.94 -8.14
CA TYR A 314 -24.23 -7.44 -7.08
C TYR A 314 -24.47 -6.72 -5.74
N ALA A 315 -24.45 -5.39 -5.74
CA ALA A 315 -24.66 -4.64 -4.51
C ALA A 315 -26.10 -4.79 -4.03
N TRP A 316 -27.08 -4.59 -4.90
CA TRP A 316 -28.48 -4.52 -4.49
C TRP A 316 -29.18 -5.88 -4.56
N GLY A 317 -28.95 -6.62 -5.65
CA GLY A 317 -29.58 -7.90 -5.92
C GLY A 317 -29.03 -9.05 -5.07
N GLU A 318 -27.77 -8.96 -4.65
CA GLU A 318 -27.12 -9.98 -3.82
C GLU A 318 -26.81 -9.47 -2.40
N MET A 319 -26.14 -8.34 -2.23
CA MET A 319 -25.65 -7.96 -0.90
C MET A 319 -26.69 -7.32 0.01
N TRP A 320 -27.44 -6.33 -0.49
CA TRP A 320 -28.49 -5.66 0.28
C TRP A 320 -29.77 -6.49 0.41
N SER A 321 -29.97 -7.46 -0.47
CA SER A 321 -31.13 -8.35 -0.47
C SER A 321 -30.99 -9.56 0.45
N ARG A 322 -29.75 -9.92 0.84
CA ARG A 322 -29.49 -11.10 1.66
C ARG A 322 -30.09 -11.00 3.06
N GLY A 323 -30.60 -12.13 3.52
CA GLY A 323 -30.93 -12.33 4.94
C GLY A 323 -29.69 -12.29 5.84
N GLY A 324 -29.92 -12.23 7.15
CA GLY A 324 -28.88 -12.24 8.19
C GLY A 324 -28.64 -10.88 8.86
N LEU A 325 -28.76 -9.77 8.11
CA LEU A 325 -28.77 -8.41 8.66
C LEU A 325 -29.94 -7.65 8.08
N ASP A 326 -30.67 -6.93 8.94
CA ASP A 326 -31.73 -6.04 8.51
C ASP A 326 -31.18 -4.77 7.82
N ARG A 327 -32.05 -4.03 7.14
CA ARG A 327 -31.64 -2.85 6.38
C ARG A 327 -31.12 -1.72 7.25
N ARG A 328 -31.62 -1.60 8.48
CA ARG A 328 -31.14 -0.65 9.47
C ARG A 328 -29.66 -0.91 9.78
N THR A 329 -29.34 -2.15 10.12
CA THR A 329 -27.97 -2.57 10.45
C THR A 329 -27.03 -2.41 9.27
N ARG A 330 -27.50 -2.73 8.05
CA ARG A 330 -26.72 -2.49 6.83
C ARG A 330 -26.42 -1.01 6.61
N SER A 331 -27.41 -0.14 6.80
CA SER A 331 -27.21 1.32 6.75
C SER A 331 -26.21 1.80 7.80
N ILE A 332 -26.24 1.29 9.04
CA ILE A 332 -25.23 1.62 10.07
C ILE A 332 -23.82 1.27 9.57
N ILE A 333 -23.64 0.04 9.06
CA ILE A 333 -22.33 -0.43 8.56
C ILE A 333 -21.88 0.41 7.38
N THR A 334 -22.77 0.71 6.43
CA THR A 334 -22.46 1.52 5.25
C THR A 334 -22.04 2.94 5.63
N LEU A 335 -22.78 3.61 6.53
CA LEU A 335 -22.40 4.94 7.02
C LEU A 335 -21.00 4.91 7.64
N THR A 336 -20.74 3.96 8.55
CA THR A 336 -19.42 3.81 9.18
C THR A 336 -18.30 3.61 8.15
N ALA A 337 -18.52 2.75 7.14
CA ALA A 337 -17.53 2.48 6.10
C ALA A 337 -17.24 3.71 5.22
N LEU A 338 -18.26 4.49 4.87
CA LEU A 338 -18.11 5.72 4.09
C LEU A 338 -17.35 6.80 4.87
N VAL A 339 -17.63 6.93 6.17
CA VAL A 339 -16.87 7.83 7.06
C VAL A 339 -15.41 7.40 7.18
N ALA A 340 -15.14 6.12 7.41
CA ALA A 340 -13.78 5.59 7.55
C ALA A 340 -12.92 5.80 6.29
N ARG A 341 -13.56 5.91 5.11
CA ARG A 341 -12.89 6.12 3.82
C ARG A 341 -12.91 7.57 3.34
N GLY A 342 -13.63 8.46 4.01
CA GLY A 342 -13.74 9.87 3.62
C GLY A 342 -14.63 10.10 2.38
N HIS A 343 -15.55 9.19 2.07
CA HIS A 343 -16.40 9.27 0.88
C HIS A 343 -17.65 10.13 1.14
N GLN A 344 -17.46 11.44 1.22
CA GLN A 344 -18.50 12.39 1.64
C GLN A 344 -19.68 12.50 0.67
N ASP A 345 -19.42 12.40 -0.64
CA ASP A 345 -20.47 12.50 -1.68
C ASP A 345 -21.46 11.32 -1.58
N GLU A 346 -20.95 10.11 -1.38
CA GLU A 346 -21.75 8.90 -1.15
C GLU A 346 -22.45 8.94 0.22
N LEU A 347 -21.83 9.57 1.22
CA LEU A 347 -22.42 9.72 2.55
C LEU A 347 -23.72 10.54 2.52
N VAL A 348 -23.85 11.51 1.60
CA VAL A 348 -25.09 12.26 1.38
C VAL A 348 -26.22 11.30 1.04
N LEU A 349 -26.01 10.47 0.01
CA LEU A 349 -27.00 9.52 -0.49
C LEU A 349 -27.35 8.48 0.57
N HIS A 350 -26.34 7.94 1.25
CA HIS A 350 -26.54 6.89 2.24
C HIS A 350 -27.09 7.39 3.58
N THR A 351 -26.97 8.68 3.90
CA THR A 351 -27.70 9.28 5.04
C THR A 351 -29.20 9.30 4.77
N ARG A 352 -29.64 9.70 3.57
CA ARG A 352 -31.06 9.61 3.16
C ARG A 352 -31.55 8.17 3.18
N ALA A 353 -30.74 7.26 2.64
CA ALA A 353 -31.06 5.83 2.64
C ALA A 353 -31.21 5.26 4.06
N ALA A 354 -30.37 5.70 5.01
CA ALA A 354 -30.47 5.29 6.41
C ALA A 354 -31.77 5.75 7.06
N LEU A 355 -32.18 7.00 6.83
CA LEU A 355 -33.48 7.52 7.28
C LEU A 355 -34.64 6.71 6.69
N ARG A 356 -34.60 6.43 5.38
CA ARG A 356 -35.62 5.62 4.68
C ARG A 356 -35.70 4.18 5.19
N ASN A 357 -34.55 3.60 5.53
CA ASN A 357 -34.47 2.28 6.16
C ASN A 357 -34.88 2.32 7.66
N GLY A 358 -35.25 3.49 8.18
CA GLY A 358 -35.90 3.70 9.45
C GLY A 358 -35.00 4.25 10.56
N LEU A 359 -33.70 4.47 10.33
CA LEU A 359 -32.85 5.06 11.37
C LEU A 359 -33.36 6.45 11.73
N THR A 360 -33.37 6.76 13.02
CA THR A 360 -33.67 8.11 13.49
C THR A 360 -32.44 9.01 13.36
N PRO A 361 -32.60 10.34 13.29
CA PRO A 361 -31.49 11.29 13.38
C PRO A 361 -30.60 11.06 14.62
N THR A 362 -31.20 10.67 15.75
CA THR A 362 -30.48 10.32 16.97
C THR A 362 -29.60 9.09 16.78
N GLU A 363 -30.11 8.03 16.16
CA GLU A 363 -29.31 6.83 15.90
C GLU A 363 -28.18 7.10 14.91
N ILE A 364 -28.42 7.88 13.85
CA ILE A 364 -27.37 8.31 12.92
C ILE A 364 -26.29 9.10 13.67
N LYS A 365 -26.69 10.02 14.57
CA LYS A 365 -25.75 10.74 15.44
C LYS A 365 -24.90 9.79 16.29
N GLU A 366 -25.49 8.77 16.92
CA GLU A 366 -24.73 7.81 17.73
C GLU A 366 -23.73 7.01 16.89
N VAL A 367 -24.09 6.64 15.66
CA VAL A 367 -23.15 6.00 14.71
C VAL A 367 -21.98 6.94 14.42
N LEU A 368 -22.24 8.21 14.09
CA LEU A 368 -21.18 9.18 13.79
C LEU A 368 -20.30 9.50 15.00
N LEU A 369 -20.87 9.59 16.21
CA LEU A 369 -20.09 9.71 17.44
C LEU A 369 -19.15 8.53 17.62
N HIS A 370 -19.63 7.30 17.35
CA HIS A 370 -18.80 6.11 17.42
C HIS A 370 -17.64 6.17 16.41
N THR A 371 -17.89 6.71 15.20
CA THR A 371 -16.83 6.88 14.20
C THR A 371 -15.73 7.85 14.64
N ALA A 372 -16.00 8.84 15.49
CA ALA A 372 -14.97 9.77 15.98
C ALA A 372 -13.84 9.06 16.73
N VAL A 373 -14.16 7.96 17.44
CA VAL A 373 -13.19 7.16 18.20
C VAL A 373 -12.32 6.32 17.27
N TYR A 374 -12.90 5.70 16.24
CA TYR A 374 -12.22 4.69 15.42
C TYR A 374 -11.71 5.21 14.07
N CYS A 375 -12.32 6.26 13.55
CA CYS A 375 -11.97 6.90 12.27
C CYS A 375 -11.28 8.27 12.48
N GLY A 376 -11.27 8.78 13.70
CA GLY A 376 -10.69 10.08 14.05
C GLY A 376 -11.69 11.23 13.96
N VAL A 377 -11.48 12.24 14.81
CA VAL A 377 -12.35 13.42 14.94
C VAL A 377 -12.53 14.17 13.60
N PRO A 378 -11.51 14.42 12.77
CA PRO A 378 -11.71 15.14 11.51
C PRO A 378 -12.64 14.43 10.51
N ALA A 379 -12.59 13.09 10.45
CA ALA A 379 -13.47 12.30 9.59
C ALA A 379 -14.92 12.34 10.10
N ALA A 380 -15.10 12.24 11.42
CA ALA A 380 -16.42 12.38 12.04
C ALA A 380 -16.98 13.79 11.87
N ASP A 381 -16.19 14.85 12.02
CA ASP A 381 -16.63 16.24 11.81
C ASP A 381 -17.18 16.46 10.40
N ALA A 382 -16.45 15.99 9.37
CA ALA A 382 -16.92 16.06 8.00
C ALA A 382 -18.22 15.27 7.79
N ALA A 383 -18.33 14.09 8.41
CA ALA A 383 -19.53 13.28 8.36
C ALA A 383 -20.73 13.94 9.05
N PHE A 384 -20.50 14.59 10.19
CA PHE A 384 -21.51 15.37 10.92
C PHE A 384 -22.04 16.52 10.08
N ALA A 385 -21.16 17.26 9.40
CA ALA A 385 -21.56 18.34 8.51
C ALA A 385 -22.48 17.84 7.37
N VAL A 386 -22.11 16.73 6.74
CA VAL A 386 -22.93 16.09 5.68
C VAL A 386 -24.27 15.61 6.24
N ALA A 387 -24.26 14.84 7.32
CA ALA A 387 -25.47 14.24 7.87
C ALA A 387 -26.43 15.29 8.41
N GLN A 388 -25.94 16.35 9.06
CA GLN A 388 -26.76 17.45 9.56
C GLN A 388 -27.48 18.18 8.43
N ARG A 389 -26.78 18.44 7.31
CA ARG A 389 -27.38 19.06 6.13
C ARG A 389 -28.50 18.18 5.58
N VAL A 390 -28.23 16.90 5.35
CA VAL A 390 -29.21 15.95 4.80
C VAL A 390 -30.40 15.77 5.73
N ILE A 391 -30.18 15.56 7.03
CA ILE A 391 -31.27 15.41 8.00
C ILE A 391 -32.15 16.65 8.00
N ARG A 392 -31.57 17.86 7.96
CA ARG A 392 -32.36 19.09 7.89
C ARG A 392 -33.21 19.15 6.63
N GLU A 393 -32.66 18.81 5.47
CA GLU A 393 -33.40 18.73 4.21
C GLU A 393 -34.58 17.74 4.30
N GLU A 394 -34.37 16.57 4.89
CA GLU A 394 -35.38 15.50 4.94
C GLU A 394 -36.41 15.66 6.09
N THR A 395 -36.10 16.42 7.15
CA THR A 395 -36.98 16.57 8.34
C THR A 395 -37.63 17.94 8.49
N THR A 396 -37.29 18.92 7.64
CA THR A 396 -37.95 20.23 7.66
C THR A 396 -39.18 20.18 6.75
N PRO A 397 -40.39 20.56 7.23
CA PRO A 397 -41.57 20.60 6.37
C PRO A 397 -41.36 21.56 5.19
N GLU A 398 -41.70 21.12 3.98
CA GLU A 398 -41.85 22.04 2.84
C GLU A 398 -43.02 22.98 3.17
N GLY A 399 -42.72 24.28 3.27
CA GLY A 399 -43.69 25.34 3.60
C GLY A 399 -44.51 25.81 2.40
#